data_AF-A0A962CU90-F1
#
_entry.id   AF-A0A962CU90-F1
#
_cell.length_a   1.000
_cell.length_b   1.000
_cell.length_c   1.000
_cell.angle_alpha   90.00
_cell.angle_beta   90.00
_cell.angle_gamma   90.00
#
_symmetry.space_group_name_H-M   'P 1'
#
loop_
_entity.id
_entity.type
_entity.pdbx_description
1 polymer ?
#
loop_
_entity_poly.entity_id
_entity_poly.type
_entity_poly.pdbx_seq_one_letter_code
_entity_poly.pdbx_strand_id
1 'polypeptide(L)'
;MSILKWFNKPKWQSPNEQVRVTAVQTSKDAELLGQLVKLVNQDSSVKVQIAALNRITDYIEISTIAEQHPNKKVQNIASKKLINWFAQEKNN
;
A
#
# COMPACT_ATOMS: atom_id res chain seq x y z
N MET A 1 5.45 -4.22 -29.49
CA MET A 1 5.54 -3.41 -28.25
C MET A 1 6.54 -2.29 -28.50
N SER A 2 6.17 -1.02 -28.24
CA SER A 2 7.04 0.14 -28.55
C SER A 2 7.96 0.48 -27.37
N ILE A 3 9.27 0.58 -27.64
CA ILE A 3 10.34 0.92 -26.68
C ILE A 3 10.09 2.25 -25.93
N LEU A 4 9.33 3.18 -26.51
CA LEU A 4 9.01 4.48 -25.93
C LEU A 4 8.14 4.37 -24.66
N LYS A 5 7.28 3.35 -24.53
CA LYS A 5 6.43 3.15 -23.33
C LYS A 5 7.21 2.60 -22.12
N TRP A 6 8.41 2.06 -22.34
CA TRP A 6 9.22 1.48 -21.28
C TRP A 6 9.93 2.56 -20.45
N PHE A 7 10.30 3.68 -21.07
CA PHE A 7 11.03 4.78 -20.42
C PHE A 7 10.16 5.69 -19.53
N ASN A 8 8.83 5.62 -19.63
CA ASN A 8 7.88 6.47 -18.88
C ASN A 8 7.03 5.70 -17.86
N LYS A 9 7.39 4.47 -17.49
CA LYS A 9 6.62 3.77 -16.46
C LYS A 9 6.79 4.45 -15.10
N PRO A 10 5.71 4.60 -14.31
CA PRO A 10 5.82 5.11 -12.95
C PRO A 10 6.78 4.27 -12.11
N LYS A 11 7.56 4.90 -11.22
CA LYS A 11 8.57 4.21 -10.40
C LYS A 11 7.96 3.09 -9.52
N TRP A 12 6.70 3.23 -9.13
CA TRP A 12 5.96 2.22 -8.37
C TRP A 12 5.62 0.95 -9.19
N GLN A 13 5.87 0.93 -10.49
CA GLN A 13 5.78 -0.26 -11.36
C GLN A 13 7.16 -0.86 -11.71
N SER A 14 8.23 -0.39 -11.07
CA SER A 14 9.60 -0.87 -11.34
C SER A 14 9.73 -2.37 -11.04
N PRO A 15 10.51 -3.13 -11.84
CA PRO A 15 10.85 -4.52 -11.47
C PRO A 15 11.63 -4.59 -10.15
N ASN A 16 12.35 -3.53 -9.79
CA ASN A 16 13.11 -3.45 -8.54
C ASN A 16 12.18 -3.15 -7.36
N GLU A 17 12.10 -4.08 -6.40
CA GLU A 17 11.31 -3.96 -5.18
C GLU A 17 11.60 -2.66 -4.42
N GLN A 18 12.87 -2.33 -4.21
CA GLN A 18 13.27 -1.18 -3.41
C GLN A 18 12.83 0.13 -4.07
N VAL A 19 12.91 0.21 -5.41
CA VAL A 19 12.39 1.36 -6.17
C VAL A 19 10.89 1.49 -5.98
N ARG A 20 10.14 0.37 -5.99
CA ARG A 20 8.69 0.40 -5.72
C ARG A 20 8.40 0.86 -4.30
N VAL A 21 9.06 0.30 -3.29
CA VAL A 21 8.89 0.70 -1.88
C VAL A 21 9.12 2.20 -1.72
N THR A 22 10.25 2.72 -2.20
CA THR A 22 10.57 4.15 -2.11
C THR A 22 9.55 5.02 -2.83
N ALA A 23 9.11 4.61 -4.03
CA ALA A 23 8.08 5.34 -4.78
C ALA A 23 6.74 5.35 -4.02
N VAL A 24 6.31 4.19 -3.52
CA VAL A 24 5.08 4.05 -2.74
C VAL A 24 5.15 4.88 -1.46
N GLN A 25 6.29 4.99 -0.79
CA GLN A 25 6.40 5.76 0.45
C GLN A 25 6.40 7.28 0.23
N THR A 26 6.98 7.76 -0.86
CA THR A 26 7.34 9.18 -1.00
C THR A 26 6.54 9.95 -2.04
N SER A 27 6.01 9.27 -3.06
CA SER A 27 5.35 9.95 -4.18
C SER A 27 3.96 10.47 -3.79
N LYS A 28 3.64 11.69 -4.25
CA LYS A 28 2.32 12.33 -4.11
C LYS A 28 1.49 12.24 -5.39
N ASP A 29 1.95 11.44 -6.35
CA ASP A 29 1.25 11.20 -7.61
C ASP A 29 -0.17 10.66 -7.37
N ALA A 30 -1.17 11.32 -7.97
CA ALA A 30 -2.57 10.99 -7.75
C ALA A 30 -2.94 9.60 -8.29
N GLU A 31 -2.32 9.19 -9.40
CA GLU A 31 -2.51 7.84 -9.95
C GLU A 31 -2.05 6.79 -8.95
N LEU A 32 -0.84 6.92 -8.40
CA LEU A 32 -0.34 6.04 -7.33
C LEU A 32 -1.27 6.01 -6.11
N LEU A 33 -1.75 7.17 -5.66
CA LEU A 33 -2.64 7.25 -4.49
C LEU A 33 -3.92 6.45 -4.71
N GLY A 34 -4.50 6.52 -5.92
CA GLY A 34 -5.65 5.70 -6.32
C GLY A 34 -5.36 4.20 -6.46
N GLN A 35 -4.10 3.79 -6.46
CA GLN A 35 -3.69 2.38 -6.59
C GLN A 35 -3.25 1.73 -5.28
N LEU A 36 -3.25 2.45 -4.14
CA LEU A 36 -2.71 1.94 -2.88
C LEU A 36 -3.36 0.62 -2.44
N VAL A 37 -4.69 0.52 -2.46
CA VAL A 37 -5.42 -0.71 -2.10
C VAL A 37 -5.03 -1.87 -3.03
N LYS A 38 -4.92 -1.61 -4.34
CA LYS A 38 -4.49 -2.62 -5.31
C LYS A 38 -3.07 -3.10 -5.01
N LEU A 39 -2.15 -2.19 -4.68
CA LEU A 39 -0.77 -2.54 -4.32
C LEU A 39 -0.69 -3.38 -3.05
N VAL A 40 -1.53 -3.11 -2.04
CA VAL A 40 -1.63 -3.99 -0.86
C VAL A 40 -1.99 -5.40 -1.27
N ASN A 41 -3.00 -5.57 -2.13
CA ASN A 41 -3.55 -6.88 -2.46
C ASN A 41 -2.76 -7.66 -3.52
N GLN A 42 -2.02 -6.97 -4.40
CA GLN A 42 -1.49 -7.57 -5.63
C GLN A 42 0.02 -7.40 -5.85
N ASP A 43 0.72 -6.53 -5.12
CA ASP A 43 2.17 -6.43 -5.29
C ASP A 43 2.85 -7.74 -4.86
N SER A 44 3.86 -8.18 -5.58
CA SER A 44 4.57 -9.43 -5.27
C SER A 44 5.44 -9.34 -4.01
N SER A 45 5.83 -8.13 -3.58
CA SER A 45 6.60 -7.92 -2.36
C SER A 45 5.71 -7.49 -1.20
N VAL A 46 5.76 -8.26 -0.12
CA VAL A 46 5.16 -7.91 1.17
C VAL A 46 5.65 -6.56 1.69
N LYS A 47 6.87 -6.12 1.37
CA LYS A 47 7.35 -4.78 1.78
C LYS A 47 6.61 -3.67 1.06
N VAL A 48 6.32 -3.84 -0.23
CA VAL A 48 5.52 -2.88 -1.00
C VAL A 48 4.07 -2.90 -0.53
N GLN A 49 3.50 -4.09 -0.29
CA GLN A 49 2.16 -4.23 0.27
C GLN A 49 2.03 -3.45 1.60
N ILE A 50 2.98 -3.63 2.52
CA ILE A 50 3.00 -2.90 3.81
C ILE A 50 3.20 -1.39 3.60
N ALA A 51 4.09 -1.00 2.69
CA ALA A 51 4.31 0.42 2.39
C ALA A 51 3.03 1.10 1.88
N ALA A 52 2.25 0.43 1.03
CA ALA A 52 0.98 0.91 0.55
C ALA A 52 -0.06 0.97 1.68
N LEU A 53 -0.19 -0.10 2.46
CA LEU A 53 -1.11 -0.17 3.61
C LEU A 53 -0.88 0.95 4.62
N ASN A 54 0.38 1.28 4.89
CA ASN A 54 0.72 2.36 5.81
C ASN A 54 0.19 3.73 5.34
N ARG A 55 0.00 3.92 4.04
CA ARG A 55 -0.51 5.17 3.45
C ARG A 55 -2.03 5.23 3.31
N ILE A 56 -2.72 4.10 3.41
CA ILE A 56 -4.19 4.07 3.40
C ILE A 56 -4.68 4.71 4.70
N THR A 57 -5.66 5.61 4.58
CA THR A 57 -6.33 6.28 5.70
C THR A 57 -7.81 5.92 5.79
N ASP A 58 -8.37 5.30 4.76
CA ASP A 58 -9.75 4.84 4.74
C ASP A 58 -9.94 3.65 5.69
N TYR A 59 -10.82 3.81 6.67
CA TYR A 59 -11.11 2.81 7.68
C TYR A 59 -11.68 1.51 7.10
N ILE A 60 -12.59 1.61 6.13
CA ILE A 60 -13.27 0.46 5.53
C ILE A 60 -12.27 -0.40 4.77
N GLU A 61 -11.36 0.24 4.03
CA GLU A 61 -10.27 -0.46 3.34
C GLU A 61 -9.33 -1.17 4.32
N ILE A 62 -8.94 -0.51 5.42
CA ILE A 62 -8.05 -1.11 6.43
C ILE A 62 -8.75 -2.31 7.12
N SER A 63 -10.05 -2.19 7.45
CA SER A 63 -10.84 -3.30 8.04
C SER A 63 -10.89 -4.50 7.11
N THR A 64 -11.20 -4.27 5.84
CA THR A 64 -11.26 -5.32 4.82
C THR A 64 -9.92 -6.06 4.71
N ILE A 65 -8.80 -5.31 4.68
CA ILE A 65 -7.45 -5.89 4.64
C ILE A 65 -7.14 -6.67 5.93
N ALA A 66 -7.53 -6.18 7.09
CA ALA A 66 -7.32 -6.87 8.38
C ALA A 66 -8.10 -8.18 8.48
N GLU A 67 -9.27 -8.28 7.84
CA GLU A 67 -10.10 -9.48 7.88
C GLU A 67 -9.67 -10.51 6.82
N GLN A 68 -9.39 -10.05 5.60
CA GLN A 68 -9.38 -10.92 4.42
C GLN A 68 -8.00 -11.11 3.78
N HIS A 69 -7.00 -10.30 4.13
CA HIS A 69 -5.73 -10.35 3.41
C HIS A 69 -5.01 -11.70 3.61
N PRO A 70 -4.58 -12.39 2.52
CA PRO A 70 -4.03 -13.75 2.61
C PRO A 70 -2.68 -13.79 3.32
N ASN A 71 -1.88 -12.72 3.21
CA ASN A 71 -0.61 -12.61 3.92
C ASN A 71 -0.83 -12.20 5.38
N LYS A 72 -0.51 -13.10 6.32
CA LYS A 72 -0.65 -12.87 7.77
C LYS A 72 0.13 -11.67 8.30
N LYS A 73 1.28 -11.33 7.71
CA LYS A 73 2.07 -10.17 8.14
C LYS A 73 1.34 -8.86 7.80
N VAL A 74 0.79 -8.76 6.60
CA VAL A 74 -0.03 -7.61 6.18
C VAL A 74 -1.31 -7.53 7.00
N GLN A 75 -1.98 -8.67 7.21
CA GLN A 75 -3.18 -8.79 8.04
C GLN A 75 -2.93 -8.22 9.45
N ASN A 76 -1.88 -8.70 10.13
CA ASN A 76 -1.53 -8.25 11.48
C ASN A 76 -1.20 -6.75 11.55
N ILE A 77 -0.58 -6.19 10.51
CA ILE A 77 -0.28 -4.76 10.45
C ILE A 77 -1.56 -3.94 10.27
N ALA A 78 -2.50 -4.41 9.44
CA ALA A 78 -3.80 -3.77 9.29
C ALA A 78 -4.60 -3.79 10.59
N SER A 79 -4.65 -4.93 11.30
CA SER A 79 -5.30 -5.02 12.62
C SER A 79 -4.68 -4.06 13.63
N LYS A 80 -3.34 -3.96 13.68
CA LYS A 80 -2.65 -2.99 14.56
C LYS A 80 -3.01 -1.54 14.19
N LYS A 81 -3.13 -1.24 12.90
CA LYS A 81 -3.50 0.10 12.43
C LYS A 81 -4.93 0.45 12.87
N LEU A 82 -5.88 -0.49 12.83
CA LEU A 82 -7.24 -0.30 13.36
C LEU A 82 -7.24 -0.05 14.88
N ILE A 83 -6.50 -0.85 15.64
CA ILE A 83 -6.37 -0.66 17.10
C ILE A 83 -5.85 0.75 17.41
N ASN A 84 -4.81 1.19 16.70
CA ASN A 84 -4.25 2.53 16.87
C ASN A 84 -5.23 3.63 16.46
N TRP A 85 -6.06 3.39 15.44
CA TRP A 85 -7.10 4.32 15.01
C TRP A 85 -8.16 4.50 16.10
N PHE A 86 -8.71 3.41 16.64
CA PHE A 86 -9.68 3.47 17.75
C PHE A 86 -9.11 4.09 19.02
N ALA A 87 -7.82 3.85 19.30
CA ALA A 87 -7.15 4.48 20.44
C ALA A 87 -7.02 6.01 20.27
N GLN A 88 -6.84 6.51 19.04
CA GLN A 88 -6.80 7.94 18.75
C GLN A 88 -8.17 8.60 18.89
N GLU A 89 -9.22 7.99 18.35
CA GLU A 89 -10.61 8.49 18.47
C GLU A 89 -11.05 8.64 19.93
N LYS A 90 -10.61 7.75 20.82
CA LYS A 90 -10.93 7.85 22.26
C LYS A 90 -10.29 9.06 22.96
N ASN A 91 -9.20 9.59 22.41
CA ASN A 91 -8.42 10.68 23.02
C ASN A 91 -8.72 12.06 22.41
N ASN A 92 -9.59 12.13 21.42
CA ASN A 92 -10.07 13.37 20.78
C ASN A 92 -11.49 13.69 21.26
#